data_AF-E7NE18-F1
#
_entry.id   AF-E7NE18-F1
#
_cell.length_a   1.000
_cell.length_b   1.000
_cell.length_c   1.000
_cell.angle_alpha   90.00
_cell.angle_beta   90.00
_cell.angle_gamma   90.00
#
_symmetry.space_group_name_H-M   'P 1'
#
loop_
_entity.id
_entity.type
_entity.pdbx_description
1 polymer ?
#
loop_
_entity_poly.entity_id
_entity_poly.type
_entity_poly.pdbx_seq_one_letter_code
_entity_poly.pdbx_strand_id
1 'polypeptide(L)'
;MHIGTIELGTSTRVIHVHMKDGVAIILSLLTVEGDALEGVSLTSSPTLIKQTLQEKGHHSSLFDDMLVFYDALTVLHFGDDGSPSFMEWYDPSYWDIASFIEETFPQSSPKQP
;
A
#
# COMPACT_ATOMS: atom_id res chain seq x y z
N MET A 1 -6.18 17.90 -7.29
CA MET A 1 -5.35 16.68 -7.29
C MET A 1 -4.03 17.05 -7.92
N HIS A 2 -2.92 16.68 -7.28
CA HIS A 2 -1.57 16.87 -7.80
C HIS A 2 -0.91 15.51 -7.99
N ILE A 3 0.12 15.48 -8.81
CA ILE A 3 0.94 14.29 -9.03
C ILE A 3 2.30 14.57 -8.38
N GLY A 4 2.78 13.62 -7.60
CA GLY A 4 4.10 13.66 -6.97
C GLY A 4 4.85 12.34 -7.19
N THR A 5 6.01 12.25 -6.56
CA THR A 5 6.80 11.01 -6.52
C THR A 5 7.20 10.69 -5.10
N ILE A 6 7.34 9.40 -4.80
CA ILE A 6 7.89 8.90 -3.54
C ILE A 6 8.94 7.82 -3.82
N GLU A 7 9.96 7.75 -2.97
CA GLU A 7 10.99 6.72 -3.03
C GLU A 7 10.60 5.57 -2.10
N LEU A 8 10.48 4.36 -2.64
CA LEU A 8 10.25 3.11 -1.92
C LEU A 8 11.46 2.21 -2.11
N GLY A 9 12.35 2.16 -1.12
CA GLY A 9 13.61 1.44 -1.22
C GLY A 9 14.48 1.97 -2.37
N THR A 10 14.63 1.19 -3.45
CA THR A 10 15.40 1.56 -4.64
C THR A 10 14.56 2.08 -5.81
N SER A 11 13.25 2.23 -5.61
CA SER A 11 12.31 2.49 -6.68
C SER A 11 11.52 3.78 -6.45
N THR A 12 11.37 4.58 -7.50
CA THR A 12 10.56 5.79 -7.48
C THR A 12 9.17 5.50 -8.00
N ARG A 13 8.14 5.85 -7.24
CA ARG A 13 6.72 5.63 -7.59
C ARG A 13 5.98 6.95 -7.75
N VAL A 14 5.04 6.96 -8.69
CA VAL A 14 4.12 8.10 -8.87
C VAL A 14 2.99 8.00 -7.85
N ILE A 15 2.66 9.13 -7.23
CA ILE A 15 1.58 9.24 -6.25
C ILE A 15 0.58 10.31 -6.67
N HIS A 16 -0.67 10.14 -6.25
CA HIS A 16 -1.67 11.20 -6.28
C HIS A 16 -1.73 11.88 -4.92
N VAL A 17 -1.72 13.21 -4.93
CA VAL A 17 -1.82 14.03 -3.73
C VAL A 17 -3.10 14.86 -3.79
N HIS A 18 -4.00 14.62 -2.86
CA HIS A 18 -5.23 15.38 -2.71
C HIS A 18 -4.94 16.59 -1.82
N MET A 19 -5.34 17.78 -2.29
CA MET A 19 -5.13 19.04 -1.59
C MET A 19 -6.46 19.63 -1.16
N LYS A 20 -6.48 20.29 -0.01
CA LYS A 20 -7.56 21.13 0.48
C LYS A 20 -6.96 22.41 1.04
N ASP A 21 -7.42 23.56 0.56
CA ASP A 21 -6.98 24.89 1.03
C ASP A 21 -5.45 25.08 1.01
N GLY A 22 -4.79 24.52 -0.01
CA GLY A 22 -3.33 24.59 -0.17
C GLY A 22 -2.54 23.58 0.67
N VAL A 23 -3.21 22.76 1.48
CA VAL A 23 -2.61 21.71 2.32
C VAL A 23 -2.88 20.35 1.71
N ALA A 24 -1.86 19.49 1.68
CA ALA A 24 -2.04 18.11 1.27
C ALA A 24 -2.77 17.33 2.38
N ILE A 25 -3.76 16.51 2.02
CA ILE A 25 -4.64 15.83 2.99
C ILE A 25 -4.75 14.32 2.76
N ILE A 26 -4.48 13.84 1.54
CA ILE A 26 -4.46 12.41 1.23
C ILE A 26 -3.33 12.17 0.23
N LEU A 27 -2.55 11.13 0.48
CA LEU A 27 -1.60 10.57 -0.46
C LEU A 27 -2.15 9.21 -0.90
N SER A 28 -2.24 8.97 -2.20
CA SER A 28 -2.68 7.69 -2.78
C SER A 28 -1.57 7.11 -3.66
N LEU A 29 -1.22 5.85 -3.45
CA LEU A 29 -0.18 5.11 -4.17
C LEU A 29 -0.79 3.85 -4.79
N LEU A 30 -0.64 3.69 -6.11
CA LEU A 30 -1.04 2.47 -6.81
C LEU A 30 -0.17 1.30 -6.35
N THR A 31 -0.77 0.15 -6.00
CA THR A 31 -0.03 -1.08 -5.72
C THR A 31 0.34 -1.78 -7.01
N VAL A 32 1.50 -2.44 -7.05
CA VAL A 32 1.94 -3.26 -8.17
C VAL A 32 2.26 -4.68 -7.72
N GLU A 33 2.33 -5.61 -8.67
CA GLU A 33 2.73 -6.98 -8.39
C GLU A 33 4.08 -7.01 -7.69
N GLY A 34 4.14 -7.78 -6.59
CA GLY A 34 5.34 -7.89 -5.76
C GLY A 34 5.37 -6.93 -4.58
N ASP A 35 4.51 -5.91 -4.50
CA ASP A 35 4.44 -5.07 -3.30
C ASP A 35 4.09 -5.93 -2.06
N ALA A 36 4.70 -5.61 -0.92
CA ALA A 36 4.46 -6.26 0.37
C ALA A 36 4.32 -5.22 1.47
N LEU A 37 3.45 -5.47 2.45
CA LEU A 37 3.27 -4.63 3.64
C LEU A 37 3.94 -5.31 4.83
N GLU A 38 5.03 -4.75 5.37
CA GLU A 38 5.81 -5.38 6.45
C GLU A 38 6.19 -6.83 6.11
N GLY A 39 6.67 -7.08 4.89
CA GLY A 39 6.96 -8.42 4.39
C GLY A 39 5.74 -9.33 4.16
N VAL A 40 4.50 -8.83 4.28
CA VAL A 40 3.27 -9.55 3.91
C VAL A 40 2.94 -9.24 2.46
N SER A 41 3.07 -10.24 1.58
CA SER A 41 2.80 -10.07 0.15
C SER A 41 1.38 -9.60 -0.12
N LEU A 42 1.24 -8.54 -0.92
CA LEU A 42 -0.05 -8.03 -1.40
C LEU A 42 -0.69 -8.94 -2.46
N THR A 43 0.01 -9.96 -2.96
CA THR A 43 -0.61 -11.01 -3.79
C THR A 43 -1.45 -12.01 -2.98
N SER A 44 -1.42 -11.90 -1.65
CA SER A 44 -2.22 -12.72 -0.73
C SER A 44 -3.70 -12.29 -0.72
N SER A 45 -4.59 -13.15 -0.24
CA SER A 45 -5.99 -12.77 -0.06
C SER A 45 -6.17 -11.71 1.03
N PRO A 46 -7.19 -10.83 0.95
CA PRO A 46 -7.45 -9.79 1.95
C PRO A 46 -7.50 -10.32 3.39
N THR A 47 -8.14 -11.48 3.59
CA THR A 47 -8.23 -12.14 4.90
C THR A 47 -6.86 -12.56 5.44
N LEU A 48 -5.99 -13.11 4.57
CA LEU A 48 -4.65 -13.53 4.96
C LEU A 48 -3.76 -12.32 5.28
N ILE A 49 -3.87 -11.24 4.47
CA ILE A 49 -3.16 -9.99 4.72
C ILE A 49 -3.53 -9.44 6.10
N LYS A 50 -4.84 -9.30 6.37
CA LYS A 50 -5.35 -8.85 7.66
C LYS A 50 -4.82 -9.70 8.82
N GLN A 51 -4.99 -11.02 8.73
CA GLN A 51 -4.59 -11.92 9.81
C GLN A 51 -3.09 -11.82 10.11
N THR A 52 -2.25 -11.86 9.07
CA THR A 52 -0.80 -11.83 9.23
C THR A 52 -0.31 -10.50 9.80
N LEU A 53 -0.88 -9.38 9.34
CA LEU A 53 -0.56 -8.06 9.89
C LEU A 53 -1.04 -7.90 11.34
N GLN A 54 -2.20 -8.48 11.67
CA GLN A 54 -2.71 -8.49 13.04
C GLN A 54 -1.81 -9.32 13.98
N GLU A 55 -1.30 -10.47 13.53
CA GLU A 55 -0.32 -11.27 14.27
C GLU A 55 1.00 -10.51 14.51
N LYS A 56 1.34 -9.56 13.62
CA LYS A 56 2.47 -8.63 13.78
C LYS A 56 2.16 -7.41 14.63
N GLY A 57 0.94 -7.28 15.15
CA GLY A 57 0.53 -6.18 16.03
C GLY A 57 -0.07 -4.97 15.32
N HIS A 58 -0.33 -5.04 14.01
CA HIS A 58 -1.01 -3.97 13.28
C HIS A 58 -2.53 -4.14 13.35
N HIS A 59 -3.21 -3.24 14.06
CA HIS A 59 -4.66 -3.33 14.21
C HIS A 59 -5.37 -2.87 12.94
N SER A 60 -6.29 -3.70 12.45
CA SER A 60 -7.04 -3.42 11.22
C SER A 60 -8.44 -4.03 11.21
N SER A 61 -9.31 -3.44 10.39
CA SER A 61 -10.62 -4.01 10.05
C SER A 61 -10.76 -4.19 8.54
N LEU A 62 -11.27 -5.36 8.16
CA LEU A 62 -11.53 -5.72 6.77
C LEU A 62 -13.01 -5.48 6.46
N PHE A 63 -13.25 -4.77 5.37
CA PHE A 63 -14.53 -4.54 4.72
C PHE A 63 -14.51 -5.22 3.34
N ASP A 64 -15.62 -5.13 2.60
CA ASP A 64 -15.78 -5.82 1.31
C ASP A 64 -14.71 -5.40 0.28
N ASP A 65 -14.36 -4.10 0.25
CA ASP A 65 -13.49 -3.48 -0.74
C ASP A 65 -12.23 -2.83 -0.13
N MET A 66 -12.04 -2.90 1.19
CA MET A 66 -10.91 -2.25 1.83
C MET A 66 -10.47 -2.87 3.16
N LEU A 67 -9.19 -2.71 3.48
CA LEU A 67 -8.59 -3.00 4.77
C LEU A 67 -8.12 -1.69 5.41
N VAL A 68 -8.71 -1.34 6.55
CA VAL A 68 -8.45 -0.09 7.27
C VAL A 68 -7.49 -0.34 8.43
N PHE A 69 -6.36 0.36 8.45
CA PHE A 69 -5.34 0.33 9.50
C PHE A 69 -5.53 1.51 10.44
N TYR A 70 -5.77 1.21 11.72
CA TYR A 70 -6.11 2.25 12.70
C TYR A 70 -4.91 3.07 13.15
N ASP A 71 -3.80 2.38 13.39
CA ASP A 71 -2.61 2.99 13.99
C ASP A 71 -1.91 3.95 13.02
N ALA A 72 -2.04 3.71 11.71
CA ALA A 72 -1.37 4.47 10.66
C ALA A 72 -2.30 5.40 9.88
N LEU A 73 -3.60 5.44 10.21
CA LEU A 73 -4.63 6.16 9.43
C LEU A 73 -4.50 5.89 7.92
N THR A 74 -4.34 4.61 7.59
CA THR A 74 -4.07 4.14 6.23
C THR A 74 -5.14 3.15 5.77
N VAL A 75 -5.44 3.12 4.48
CA VAL A 75 -6.42 2.21 3.89
C VAL A 75 -5.82 1.53 2.67
N LEU A 76 -5.88 0.19 2.65
CA LEU A 76 -5.58 -0.61 1.46
C LEU A 76 -6.90 -0.94 0.76
N HIS A 77 -7.06 -0.48 -0.48
CA HIS A 77 -8.23 -0.74 -1.30
C HIS A 77 -8.02 -1.99 -2.15
N PHE A 78 -9.09 -2.74 -2.36
CA PHE A 78 -9.12 -3.92 -3.23
C PHE A 78 -9.99 -3.65 -4.47
N GLY A 79 -9.63 -4.24 -5.60
CA GLY A 79 -10.46 -4.27 -6.80
C GLY A 79 -11.59 -5.29 -6.69
N ASP A 80 -12.47 -5.34 -7.70
CA ASP A 80 -13.60 -6.27 -7.78
C ASP A 80 -13.19 -7.75 -7.76
N ASP A 81 -11.94 -8.05 -8.15
CA ASP A 81 -11.34 -9.38 -8.11
C ASP A 81 -10.69 -9.72 -6.77
N GLY A 82 -10.77 -8.81 -5.78
CA GLY A 82 -10.16 -8.93 -4.46
C GLY A 82 -8.65 -8.66 -4.43
N SER A 83 -8.04 -8.27 -5.55
CA SER A 83 -6.62 -7.90 -5.60
C SER A 83 -6.41 -6.49 -5.03
N PRO A 84 -5.31 -6.22 -4.30
CA PRO A 84 -4.98 -4.86 -3.90
C PRO A 84 -4.82 -3.92 -5.10
N SER A 85 -5.42 -2.74 -5.01
CA SER A 85 -5.43 -1.75 -6.09
C SER A 85 -4.57 -0.52 -5.75
N PHE A 86 -4.79 0.10 -4.60
CA PHE A 86 -4.00 1.24 -4.13
C PHE A 86 -4.08 1.40 -2.61
N MET A 87 -3.09 2.09 -2.05
CA MET A 87 -2.98 2.43 -0.62
C MET A 87 -3.16 3.94 -0.44
N GLU A 88 -3.89 4.34 0.60
CA GLU A 88 -4.11 5.76 0.93
C GLU A 88 -3.72 6.10 2.37
N TRP A 89 -3.02 7.21 2.54
CA TRP A 89 -2.67 7.78 3.84
C TRP A 89 -3.38 9.10 4.07
N TYR A 90 -4.13 9.16 5.16
CA TYR A 90 -4.94 10.32 5.53
C TYR A 90 -4.24 11.27 6.51
N ASP A 91 -3.12 10.85 7.11
CA ASP A 91 -2.31 11.66 7.99
C ASP A 91 -0.94 11.93 7.33
N PRO A 92 -0.58 13.22 7.09
CA PRO A 92 0.71 13.60 6.53
C PRO A 92 1.93 13.07 7.26
N SER A 93 1.81 12.83 8.56
CA SER A 93 2.88 12.27 9.40
C SER A 93 3.26 10.84 8.96
N TYR A 94 2.37 10.17 8.22
CA TYR A 94 2.55 8.80 7.77
C TYR A 94 2.98 8.68 6.30
N TRP A 95 3.15 9.80 5.59
CA TRP A 95 3.50 9.78 4.17
C TRP A 95 4.93 9.33 3.91
N ASP A 96 5.88 9.71 4.77
CA ASP A 96 7.26 9.21 4.69
C ASP A 96 7.33 7.69 4.93
N ILE A 97 6.31 7.15 5.59
CA ILE A 97 6.14 5.73 5.88
C ILE A 97 5.41 5.00 4.75
N ALA A 98 5.15 5.64 3.61
CA ALA A 98 4.78 4.88 2.41
C ALA A 98 5.86 3.82 2.07
N SER A 99 7.08 3.97 2.59
CA SER A 99 8.14 2.96 2.64
C SER A 99 7.75 1.64 3.33
N PHE A 100 6.62 1.60 4.04
CA PHE A 100 6.00 0.38 4.58
C PHE A 100 5.62 -0.62 3.50
N ILE A 101 5.50 -0.14 2.25
CA ILE A 101 5.44 -0.98 1.05
C ILE A 101 6.86 -1.32 0.61
N GLU A 102 7.21 -2.60 0.77
CA GLU A 102 8.45 -3.19 0.28
C GLU A 102 8.22 -3.81 -1.10
N GLU A 103 9.22 -3.74 -1.97
CA GLU A 103 9.17 -4.45 -3.26
C GLU A 103 9.67 -5.88 -3.09
N THR A 104 8.91 -6.84 -3.63
CA THR A 104 9.43 -8.16 -3.98
C THR A 104 9.43 -8.27 -5.50
N PHE A 105 10.58 -8.01 -6.12
CA PHE A 105 10.73 -8.25 -7.55
C PHE A 105 10.27 -9.68 -7.87
N PRO A 106 9.43 -9.90 -8.89
CA PRO A 106 9.23 -11.25 -9.38
C PRO A 106 10.62 -11.77 -9.77
N GLN A 107 11.04 -12.89 -9.18
CA GLN A 107 12.23 -13.58 -9.69
C GLN A 107 11.93 -13.90 -11.14
N SER A 108 12.50 -13.12 -12.05
CA SER A 108 12.47 -13.43 -13.46
C SER A 108 13.05 -14.82 -13.60
N SER A 109 12.20 -15.80 -13.94
CA SER A 109 12.64 -17.14 -14.30
C SER A 109 13.81 -17.00 -15.28
N PRO A 110 14.94 -17.71 -15.07
CA PRO A 110 16.05 -17.61 -16.01
C PRO A 110 15.51 -18.02 -17.37
N LYS A 111 15.61 -17.12 -18.35
CA LYS A 111 15.43 -17.48 -19.76
C LYS A 111 16.45 -18.58 -20.04
N GLN A 112 16.00 -19.83 -20.11
CA GLN A 112 16.79 -20.91 -20.66
C GLN A 112 17.10 -20.61 -22.14
N PRO A 113 18.29 -21.03 -22.61
CA PRO A 113 18.97 -20.47 -23.78
C PRO A 113 18.22 -20.65 -25.11
#